data_AF-A0A956AF41-F1
#
_entry.id   AF-A0A956AF41-F1
#
_cell.length_a   1.000
_cell.length_b   1.000
_cell.length_c   1.000
_cell.angle_alpha   90.00
_cell.angle_beta   90.00
_cell.angle_gamma   90.00
#
_symmetry.space_group_name_H-M   'P 1'
#
loop_
_entity.id
_entity.type
_entity.pdbx_description
1 polymer ?
#
loop_
_entity_poly.entity_id
_entity_poly.type
_entity_poly.pdbx_seq_one_letter_code
_entity_poly.pdbx_strand_id
1 'polypeptide(L)'
;ASGATPLAAVLIHQGVSPGAALAFLLTGPATNLTTFGVLGRLHGRGAAALFALAMAGLAVGLGWLVNLWVGPEAVPVLQAPTPEEAGLLRPICLAILGALFLASLVRQGPRGVVGQITDPVHSR
;
A
#
# COMPACT_ATOMS: atom_id res chain seq x y z
N ALA A 1 3.70 -5.61 -3.90
CA ALA A 1 4.84 -5.05 -3.15
C ALA A 1 5.38 -3.75 -3.77
N SER A 2 5.50 -3.66 -5.10
CA SER A 2 6.21 -2.57 -5.80
C SER A 2 5.74 -1.15 -5.49
N GLY A 3 4.44 -0.91 -5.26
CA GLY A 3 3.93 0.42 -4.89
C GLY A 3 4.02 0.76 -3.40
N ALA A 4 4.10 -0.24 -2.51
CA ALA A 4 4.10 -0.02 -1.07
C ALA A 4 5.50 0.33 -0.54
N THR A 5 6.55 -0.16 -1.19
CA THR A 5 7.95 0.15 -0.84
C THR A 5 8.28 1.65 -0.86
N PRO A 6 8.01 2.41 -1.95
CA PRO A 6 8.27 3.85 -1.95
C PRO A 6 7.42 4.62 -0.94
N LEU A 7 6.18 4.17 -0.69
CA LEU A 7 5.32 4.72 0.36
C LEU A 7 5.91 4.52 1.76
N ALA A 8 6.36 3.30 2.08
CA ALA A 8 6.99 3.00 3.36
C ALA A 8 8.25 3.84 3.58
N ALA A 9 9.07 4.04 2.54
CA ALA A 9 10.25 4.89 2.61
C ALA A 9 9.89 6.35 2.97
N VAL A 10 8.85 6.91 2.34
CA VAL A 10 8.38 8.28 2.66
C VAL A 10 7.79 8.36 4.07
N LEU A 11 7.03 7.36 4.51
CA LEU A 11 6.48 7.31 5.87
C LEU A 11 7.59 7.32 6.91
N ILE A 12 8.62 6.49 6.71
CA ILE A 12 9.81 6.46 7.57
C ILE A 12 10.50 7.84 7.60
N HIS A 13 10.66 8.47 6.45
CA HIS A 13 11.24 9.81 6.35
C HIS A 13 10.41 10.88 7.09
N GLN A 14 9.09 10.72 7.13
CA GLN A 14 8.17 11.58 7.89
C GLN A 14 8.09 11.24 9.38
N GLY A 15 8.96 10.36 9.89
CA GLY A 15 9.06 10.02 11.32
C GLY A 15 8.19 8.85 11.76
N VAL A 16 7.59 8.10 10.83
CA VAL A 16 6.96 6.82 11.16
C VAL A 16 8.06 5.82 11.54
N SER A 17 7.84 5.05 12.62
CA SER A 17 8.84 4.07 13.05
C SER A 17 9.09 2.99 11.98
N PRO A 18 10.32 2.46 11.85
CA PRO A 18 10.62 1.40 10.89
C PRO A 18 9.74 0.16 11.07
N GLY A 19 9.41 -0.16 12.32
CA GLY A 19 8.49 -1.23 12.67
C GLY A 19 7.07 -1.03 12.12
N ALA A 20 6.53 0.19 12.23
CA ALA A 20 5.21 0.51 11.69
C ALA A 20 5.19 0.50 10.15
N ALA A 21 6.26 0.98 9.52
CA ALA A 21 6.42 0.92 8.07
C ALA A 21 6.52 -0.54 7.57
N LEU A 22 7.22 -1.42 8.28
CA LEU A 22 7.23 -2.85 7.99
C LEU A 22 5.86 -3.51 8.19
N ALA A 23 5.17 -3.17 9.27
CA ALA A 23 3.81 -3.67 9.49
C ALA A 23 2.88 -3.26 8.33
N PHE A 24 2.99 -2.02 7.83
CA PHE A 24 2.29 -1.56 6.62
C PHE A 24 2.68 -2.35 5.37
N LEU A 25 3.97 -2.62 5.15
CA LEU A 25 4.44 -3.42 4.02
C LEU A 25 3.93 -4.86 4.05
N LEU A 26 3.87 -5.46 5.25
CA LEU A 26 3.38 -6.81 5.48
C LEU A 26 1.86 -6.91 5.32
N THR A 27 1.11 -5.90 5.76
CA THR A 27 -0.36 -5.93 5.76
C THR A 27 -0.98 -5.35 4.50
N GLY A 28 -0.40 -4.32 3.87
CA GLY A 28 -1.07 -3.53 2.84
C GLY A 28 -1.40 -4.31 1.56
N PRO A 29 -0.42 -4.63 0.69
CA PRO A 29 -0.69 -5.30 -0.59
C PRO A 29 -0.97 -6.80 -0.45
N ALA A 30 -0.40 -7.44 0.57
CA ALA A 30 -0.50 -8.88 0.75
C ALA A 30 -1.89 -9.30 1.23
N THR A 31 -2.62 -8.39 1.90
CA THR A 31 -3.96 -8.66 2.46
C THR A 31 -5.04 -8.03 1.57
N ASN A 32 -5.09 -8.46 0.32
CA ASN A 32 -6.05 -7.98 -0.69
C ASN A 32 -7.52 -8.25 -0.26
N LEU A 33 -8.40 -7.25 -0.37
CA LEU A 33 -9.83 -7.34 -0.05
C LEU A 33 -10.53 -8.51 -0.78
N THR A 34 -10.09 -8.81 -1.99
CA THR A 34 -10.55 -9.95 -2.80
C THR A 34 -10.25 -11.27 -2.10
N THR A 35 -9.06 -11.41 -1.50
CA THR A 35 -8.64 -12.59 -0.75
C THR A 35 -9.55 -12.81 0.46
N PHE A 36 -9.88 -11.75 1.21
CA PHE A 36 -10.84 -11.84 2.31
C PHE A 36 -12.25 -12.19 1.85
N GLY A 37 -12.70 -11.64 0.72
CA GLY A 37 -13.99 -11.95 0.13
C GLY A 37 -14.12 -13.42 -0.26
N VAL A 38 -13.07 -13.99 -0.88
CA VAL A 38 -13.01 -15.42 -1.22
C VAL A 38 -12.93 -16.28 0.04
N LEU A 39 -12.09 -15.91 1.01
CA LEU A 39 -11.94 -16.65 2.26
C LEU A 39 -13.25 -16.70 3.06
N GLY A 40 -13.97 -15.57 3.12
CA GLY A 40 -15.27 -15.47 3.77
C GLY A 40 -16.36 -16.29 3.08
N ARG A 41 -16.30 -16.43 1.74
CA ARG A 41 -17.23 -17.27 0.97
C ARG A 41 -16.94 -18.76 1.14
N LEU A 42 -15.68 -19.17 1.15
CA LEU A 42 -15.28 -20.58 1.21
C LEU A 42 -15.25 -21.15 2.65
N HIS A 43 -14.80 -20.37 3.61
CA HIS A 43 -14.55 -20.82 5.00
C HIS A 43 -15.42 -20.10 6.04
N GLY A 44 -16.32 -19.22 5.61
CA GLY A 44 -17.19 -18.46 6.48
C GLY A 44 -16.56 -17.19 7.06
N ARG A 45 -17.42 -16.28 7.55
CA ARG A 45 -17.02 -14.94 8.02
C ARG A 45 -16.11 -14.98 9.26
N GLY A 46 -16.29 -15.99 10.11
CA GLY A 46 -15.46 -16.19 11.32
C GLY A 46 -14.00 -16.50 10.98
N ALA A 47 -13.76 -17.39 10.00
CA ALA A 47 -12.41 -17.72 9.56
C ALA A 47 -11.70 -16.52 8.91
N ALA A 48 -12.43 -15.72 8.11
CA ALA A 48 -11.90 -14.51 7.51
C ALA A 48 -11.52 -13.45 8.57
N ALA A 49 -12.36 -13.28 9.61
CA ALA A 49 -12.07 -12.36 10.71
C ALA A 49 -10.87 -12.82 11.55
N LEU A 50 -10.78 -14.12 11.85
CA LEU A 50 -9.64 -14.68 12.58
C LEU A 50 -8.34 -14.52 11.79
N PHE A 51 -8.37 -14.78 10.48
CA PHE A 51 -7.22 -14.55 9.60
C PHE A 51 -6.79 -13.08 9.60
N ALA A 52 -7.74 -12.13 9.50
CA ALA A 52 -7.45 -10.70 9.54
C ALA A 52 -6.77 -10.29 10.87
N LEU A 53 -7.32 -10.76 12.00
CA LEU A 53 -6.80 -10.47 13.32
C LEU A 53 -5.42 -11.09 13.54
N ALA A 54 -5.22 -12.34 13.12
CA ALA A 54 -3.93 -13.02 13.22
C ALA A 54 -2.86 -12.31 12.39
N MET A 55 -3.18 -11.92 11.15
CA MET A 55 -2.28 -11.16 10.28
C MET A 55 -1.93 -9.79 10.87
N ALA A 56 -2.92 -9.05 11.36
CA ALA A 56 -2.69 -7.77 12.01
C ALA A 56 -1.81 -7.91 13.26
N GLY A 57 -2.12 -8.88 14.13
CA GLY A 57 -1.35 -9.17 15.33
C GLY A 57 0.09 -9.56 15.04
N LEU A 58 0.30 -10.44 14.05
CA LEU A 58 1.64 -10.86 13.63
C LEU A 58 2.44 -9.68 13.05
N ALA A 59 1.84 -8.88 12.17
CA ALA A 59 2.51 -7.74 11.58
C ALA A 59 2.90 -6.67 12.61
N VAL A 60 2.01 -6.38 13.57
CA VAL A 60 2.29 -5.46 14.68
C VAL A 60 3.37 -6.04 15.60
N GLY A 61 3.30 -7.33 15.94
CA GLY A 61 4.29 -8.01 16.77
C GLY A 61 5.68 -7.99 16.15
N LEU A 62 5.77 -8.29 14.85
CA LEU A 62 7.03 -8.20 14.10
C LEU A 62 7.53 -6.77 13.98
N GLY A 63 6.64 -5.80 13.73
CA GLY A 63 7.00 -4.38 13.69
C GLY A 63 7.55 -3.89 15.03
N TRP A 64 6.92 -4.29 16.14
CA TRP A 64 7.39 -3.97 17.48
C TRP A 64 8.74 -4.61 17.77
N LEU A 65 8.93 -5.87 17.40
CA LEU A 65 10.22 -6.55 17.51
C LEU A 65 11.30 -5.80 16.71
N VAL A 66 11.01 -5.39 15.48
CA VAL A 66 11.96 -4.60 14.69
C VAL A 66 12.30 -3.28 15.37
N ASN A 67 11.33 -2.61 15.99
CA ASN A 67 11.59 -1.36 16.71
C ASN A 67 12.51 -1.56 17.94
N LEU A 68 12.55 -2.76 18.52
CA LEU A 68 13.49 -3.09 19.60
C LEU A 68 14.90 -3.37 19.07
N TRP A 69 15.01 -3.98 17.88
CA TRP A 69 16.29 -4.34 17.27
C TRP A 69 16.95 -3.19 16.52
N VAL A 70 16.15 -2.36 15.83
CA VAL A 70 16.59 -1.23 15.02
C VAL A 70 16.52 0.01 15.90
N GLY A 71 17.66 0.42 16.43
CA GLY A 71 17.78 1.67 17.21
C GLY A 71 17.37 2.90 16.37
N PRO A 72 16.99 4.02 17.02
CA PRO A 72 16.48 5.21 16.33
C PRO A 72 17.45 5.84 15.32
N GLU A 73 18.75 5.55 15.41
CA GLU A 73 19.79 6.08 14.53
C GLU A 73 19.93 5.30 13.21
N ALA A 74 19.31 4.13 13.09
CA ALA A 74 19.44 3.25 11.92
C ALA A 74 18.53 3.66 10.74
N VAL A 75 17.80 4.77 10.87
CA VAL A 75 16.85 5.22 9.84
C VAL A 75 17.58 6.07 8.80
N PRO A 76 17.76 5.58 7.55
CA PRO A 76 18.40 6.37 6.51
C PRO A 76 17.50 7.57 6.18
N VAL A 77 18.05 8.78 6.36
CA VAL A 77 17.41 10.00 5.87
C VAL A 77 17.40 9.90 4.35
N LEU A 78 16.21 9.84 3.76
CA LEU A 78 16.06 10.06 2.33
C LEU A 78 16.59 11.47 2.04
N GLN A 79 17.77 11.56 1.43
CA GLN A 79 18.24 12.85 0.94
C GLN A 79 17.22 13.35 -0.07
N ALA A 80 16.65 14.53 0.20
CA ALA A 80 15.83 15.20 -0.78
C ALA A 80 16.69 15.35 -2.05
N PRO A 81 16.20 14.93 -3.23
CA PRO A 81 16.90 15.17 -4.48
C PRO A 81 17.22 16.65 -4.55
N THR A 82 18.49 17.00 -4.76
CA THR A 82 18.87 18.38 -4.98
C THR A 82 18.07 18.91 -6.18
N PRO A 83 17.61 20.18 -6.17
CA PRO A 83 16.81 20.74 -7.26
C PRO A 83 17.45 20.58 -8.67
N GLU A 84 18.77 20.40 -8.70
CA GLU A 84 19.61 20.32 -9.89
C GLU A 84 19.51 18.98 -10.64
N GLU A 85 19.17 17.86 -10.00
CA GLU A 85 19.34 16.53 -10.62
C GLU A 85 18.20 16.11 -11.58
N ALA A 86 17.03 16.77 -11.55
CA ALA A 86 15.84 16.31 -12.29
C ALA A 86 15.25 17.32 -13.30
N GLY A 87 15.75 18.55 -13.37
CA GLY A 87 15.38 19.57 -14.36
C GLY A 87 13.86 19.71 -14.65
N LEU A 88 13.52 20.18 -15.85
CA LEU A 88 12.13 20.32 -16.33
C LEU A 88 11.41 18.96 -16.53
N LEU A 89 12.15 17.85 -16.56
CA LEU A 89 11.58 16.50 -16.75
C LEU A 89 10.61 16.11 -15.64
N ARG A 90 10.93 16.44 -14.38
CA ARG A 90 10.08 16.11 -13.23
C ARG A 90 8.68 16.75 -13.33
N PRO A 91 8.52 18.08 -13.46
CA PRO A 91 7.19 18.68 -13.55
C PRO A 91 6.45 18.25 -14.83
N ILE A 92 7.16 18.01 -15.94
CA ILE A 92 6.54 17.51 -17.19
C ILE A 92 6.00 16.10 -16.99
N CYS A 93 6.78 15.16 -16.46
CA CYS A 93 6.32 13.80 -16.18
C CYS A 93 5.14 13.81 -15.20
N LEU A 94 5.19 14.65 -14.17
CA LEU A 94 4.12 14.78 -13.18
C LEU A 94 2.84 15.35 -13.82
N ALA A 95 2.97 16.35 -14.69
CA ALA A 95 1.85 16.90 -15.45
C ALA A 95 1.25 15.88 -16.44
N ILE A 96 2.09 15.14 -17.18
CA ILE A 96 1.65 14.08 -18.09
C ILE A 96 0.93 12.99 -17.32
N LEU A 97 1.52 12.48 -16.23
CA LEU A 97 0.92 11.40 -15.44
C LEU A 97 -0.38 11.87 -14.79
N GLY A 98 -0.43 13.11 -14.29
CA GLY A 98 -1.64 13.72 -13.74
C GLY A 98 -2.74 13.89 -14.79
N ALA A 99 -2.40 14.35 -15.99
CA ALA A 99 -3.32 14.46 -17.11
C ALA A 99 -3.84 13.09 -17.56
N LEU A 100 -2.96 12.09 -17.67
CA LEU A 100 -3.34 10.72 -18.01
C LEU A 100 -4.25 10.10 -16.94
N PHE A 101 -3.96 10.33 -15.66
CA PHE A 101 -4.79 9.86 -14.56
C PHE A 101 -6.19 10.49 -14.58
N LEU A 102 -6.26 11.81 -14.76
CA LEU A 102 -7.53 12.54 -14.90
C LEU A 102 -8.29 12.09 -16.15
N ALA A 103 -7.62 11.96 -17.29
CA ALA A 103 -8.22 11.46 -18.51
C ALA A 103 -8.74 10.02 -18.33
N SER A 104 -8.00 9.16 -17.63
CA SER A 104 -8.41 7.79 -17.31
C SER A 104 -9.67 7.78 -16.42
N LEU A 105 -9.71 8.62 -15.39
CA LEU A 105 -10.88 8.77 -14.51
C LEU A 105 -12.13 9.22 -15.28
N VAL A 106 -11.98 10.20 -16.17
CA VAL A 106 -13.07 10.70 -17.02
C VAL A 106 -13.51 9.66 -18.04
N ARG A 107 -12.57 8.91 -18.64
CA ARG A 107 -12.86 7.93 -19.69
C ARG A 107 -13.43 6.62 -19.16
N GLN A 108 -13.03 6.17 -17.97
CA GLN A 108 -13.61 4.98 -17.32
C GLN A 108 -14.92 5.30 -16.59
N GLY A 109 -15.10 6.55 -16.18
CA GLY A 109 -16.25 7.01 -15.40
C GLY A 109 -16.30 6.39 -13.99
N PRO A 110 -16.87 7.09 -12.99
CA PRO A 110 -17.04 6.52 -11.64
C PRO A 110 -17.80 5.19 -11.64
N ARG A 111 -18.73 5.03 -12.59
CA ARG A 111 -19.58 3.83 -12.73
C ARG A 111 -18.82 2.62 -13.29
N GLY A 112 -17.84 2.81 -14.17
CA GLY A 112 -17.04 1.70 -14.72
C GLY A 112 -16.04 1.13 -13.70
N VAL A 113 -15.45 2.01 -12.88
CA VAL A 113 -14.54 1.61 -11.81
C VAL A 113 -15.28 0.91 -10.66
N VAL A 114 -16.48 1.40 -10.28
CA VAL A 114 -17.30 0.74 -9.26
C VAL A 114 -17.83 -0.61 -9.75
N GLY A 115 -18.23 -0.72 -11.02
CA GLY A 115 -18.72 -1.97 -11.63
C GLY A 115 -17.70 -3.12 -11.54
N GLN A 116 -16.42 -2.86 -11.79
CA GLN A 116 -15.36 -3.87 -11.69
C GLN A 116 -15.11 -4.38 -10.26
N ILE A 117 -15.50 -3.60 -9.23
CA ILE A 117 -15.32 -3.98 -7.82
C ILE A 117 -16.57 -4.72 -7.32
N THR A 118 -17.75 -4.37 -7.84
CA THR A 118 -19.04 -4.94 -7.40
C THR A 118 -19.48 -6.16 -8.19
N ASP A 119 -18.99 -6.41 -9.40
CA ASP A 119 -19.33 -7.62 -10.16
C ASP A 119 -18.43 -8.76 -9.68
N PRO A 120 -18.91 -9.69 -8.81
CA PRO A 120 -18.15 -10.89 -8.55
C PRO A 120 -18.13 -11.65 -9.87
N VAL A 121 -16.95 -12.01 -10.36
CA VAL A 121 -16.75 -12.99 -11.43
C VAL A 121 -17.67 -14.18 -11.15
N HIS A 122 -18.82 -14.23 -11.82
CA HIS A 122 -19.79 -15.32 -11.75
C HIS A 122 -19.97 -15.85 -13.17
N SER A 123 -19.54 -17.10 -13.31
CA SER A 123 -20.07 -18.13 -14.20
C SER A 123 -20.16 -17.76 -15.68
N ARG A 124 -19.13 -18.14 -16.43
CA ARG A 124 -19.34 -19.03 -17.56
C ARG A 124 -18.59 -20.33 -17.30
#